data_AF-A0A539CWI8-F1
#
_entry.id   AF-A0A539CWI8-F1
#
_cell.length_a   1.000
_cell.length_b   1.000
_cell.length_c   1.000
_cell.angle_alpha   90.00
_cell.angle_beta   90.00
_cell.angle_gamma   90.00
#
_symmetry.space_group_name_H-M   'P 1'
#
loop_
_entity.id
_entity.type
_entity.pdbx_description
1 polymer ?
#
loop_
_entity_poly.entity_id
_entity_poly.type
_entity_poly.pdbx_seq_one_letter_code
_entity_poly.pdbx_strand_id
1 'polypeptide(L)'
;MSLFFSESFSIRLKNAVFACGILFLSSAVHADPGPESPFLGLSGYWSGGGTITMTNGASERIRCKGSYAVNGTGKAVQQNLRCASASYRLEISSNVTSEGGVLSGYWSEATRGVSGNLSGRASGTEIVANVMGAGFTARLDVRTHGDKQSVTIRPQGGDRDVAAVSIALRKG
;
A
#
# COMPACT_ATOMS: atom_id res chain seq x y z
N MET A 1 63.99 -49.53 -41.13
CA MET A 1 63.47 -48.24 -41.64
C MET A 1 63.22 -47.35 -40.45
N SER A 2 64.18 -46.57 -39.97
CA SER A 2 64.80 -45.36 -40.57
C SER A 2 63.92 -44.11 -40.43
N LEU A 3 64.28 -43.32 -39.42
CA LEU A 3 64.29 -41.85 -39.35
C LEU A 3 62.94 -41.10 -39.48
N PHE A 4 62.40 -40.67 -38.34
CA PHE A 4 61.53 -39.49 -38.27
C PHE A 4 62.41 -38.24 -38.18
N PHE A 5 62.24 -37.35 -39.16
CA PHE A 5 62.96 -36.10 -39.33
C PHE A 5 62.36 -35.02 -38.42
N SER A 6 63.24 -34.29 -37.75
CA SER A 6 62.97 -33.06 -37.01
C SER A 6 62.92 -31.89 -37.98
N GLU A 7 61.90 -31.03 -37.91
CA GLU A 7 62.06 -29.60 -38.23
C GLU A 7 61.19 -28.75 -37.31
N SER A 8 61.86 -27.79 -36.67
CA SER A 8 61.27 -26.77 -35.81
C SER A 8 60.87 -25.57 -36.66
N PHE A 9 59.62 -25.11 -36.55
CA PHE A 9 59.21 -23.80 -37.05
C PHE A 9 58.66 -22.97 -35.89
N SER A 10 59.47 -22.01 -35.45
CA SER A 10 59.06 -21.01 -34.46
C SER A 10 58.12 -20.01 -35.12
N ILE A 11 56.89 -19.90 -34.62
CA ILE A 11 56.01 -18.75 -34.92
C ILE A 11 55.78 -17.99 -33.61
N ARG A 12 56.22 -16.74 -33.64
CA ARG A 12 56.10 -15.76 -32.55
C ARG A 12 54.67 -15.28 -32.36
N LEU A 13 54.39 -14.95 -31.09
CA LEU A 13 53.20 -14.35 -30.50
C LEU A 13 52.37 -13.44 -31.43
N LYS A 14 51.04 -13.50 -31.26
CA LYS A 14 50.22 -12.30 -31.05
C LYS A 14 48.95 -12.67 -30.28
N ASN A 15 48.84 -12.14 -29.07
CA ASN A 15 47.69 -12.24 -28.19
C ASN A 15 46.41 -11.84 -28.93
N ALA A 16 45.40 -12.71 -28.92
CA ALA A 16 44.02 -12.33 -29.13
C ALA A 16 43.20 -12.96 -28.00
N VAL A 17 43.25 -12.32 -26.82
CA VAL A 17 42.31 -12.60 -25.73
C VAL A 17 40.98 -11.99 -26.17
N PHE A 18 40.05 -12.83 -26.62
CA PHE A 18 38.67 -12.44 -26.88
C PHE A 18 37.98 -12.25 -25.51
N ALA A 19 38.06 -11.05 -24.95
CA ALA A 19 37.36 -10.70 -23.73
C ALA A 19 35.86 -10.50 -24.04
N CYS A 20 35.05 -11.54 -23.86
CA CYS A 20 33.60 -11.43 -23.80
C CYS A 20 33.20 -10.60 -22.57
N GLY A 21 33.03 -9.29 -22.76
CA GLY A 21 32.42 -8.41 -21.77
C GLY A 21 30.92 -8.69 -21.66
N ILE A 22 30.53 -9.60 -20.75
CA ILE A 22 29.13 -9.76 -20.36
C ILE A 22 28.76 -8.58 -19.46
N LEU A 23 28.11 -7.58 -20.05
CA LEU A 23 27.47 -6.49 -19.32
C LEU A 23 26.26 -7.07 -18.57
N PHE A 24 26.42 -7.39 -17.29
CA PHE A 24 25.30 -7.66 -16.40
C PHE A 24 24.53 -6.35 -16.18
N LEU A 25 23.48 -6.12 -16.98
CA LEU A 25 22.44 -5.16 -16.63
C LEU A 25 21.70 -5.71 -15.40
N SER A 26 22.02 -5.18 -14.22
CA SER A 26 21.24 -5.41 -13.01
C SER A 26 19.90 -4.67 -13.14
N SER A 27 18.89 -5.33 -13.70
CA SER A 27 17.51 -4.87 -13.59
C SER A 27 17.12 -4.93 -12.12
N ALA A 28 16.99 -3.78 -11.46
CA ALA A 28 16.34 -3.69 -10.16
C ALA A 28 14.88 -4.11 -10.33
N VAL A 29 14.58 -5.38 -10.03
CA VAL A 29 13.22 -5.87 -9.87
C VAL A 29 12.68 -5.22 -8.60
N HIS A 30 11.88 -4.17 -8.75
CA HIS A 30 10.96 -3.78 -7.69
C HIS A 30 9.91 -4.88 -7.58
N ALA A 31 10.11 -5.79 -6.62
CA ALA A 31 9.07 -6.73 -6.23
C ALA A 31 7.93 -5.92 -5.61
N ASP A 32 6.88 -5.67 -6.39
CA ASP A 32 5.62 -5.18 -5.84
C ASP A 32 5.12 -6.27 -4.85
N PRO A 33 4.64 -5.91 -3.65
CA PRO A 33 4.11 -6.90 -2.72
C PRO A 33 3.03 -7.69 -3.44
N GLY A 34 3.26 -9.00 -3.62
CA GLY A 34 2.24 -9.89 -4.15
C GLY A 34 0.99 -9.85 -3.27
N PRO A 35 -0.15 -10.39 -3.73
CA PRO A 35 -1.40 -10.45 -2.97
C PRO A 35 -1.26 -11.14 -1.60
N GLU A 36 -0.14 -11.83 -1.37
CA GLU A 36 0.22 -12.47 -0.12
C GLU A 36 0.52 -11.51 1.03
N SER A 37 0.95 -10.26 0.80
CA SER A 37 1.35 -9.37 1.89
C SER A 37 0.96 -7.91 1.64
N PRO A 38 -0.34 -7.62 1.45
CA PRO A 38 -0.81 -6.33 0.94
C PRO A 38 -0.53 -5.14 1.87
N PHE A 39 -0.24 -5.40 3.15
CA PHE A 39 -0.06 -4.32 4.13
C PHE A 39 1.40 -3.95 4.39
N LEU A 40 2.40 -4.69 3.86
CA LEU A 40 3.82 -4.45 4.20
C LEU A 40 4.23 -2.99 3.95
N GLY A 41 3.86 -2.43 2.81
CA GLY A 41 4.20 -1.05 2.44
C GLY A 41 3.55 0.04 3.31
N LEU A 42 2.53 -0.32 4.10
CA LEU A 42 1.78 0.62 4.96
C LEU A 42 2.44 0.85 6.31
N SER A 43 3.31 -0.04 6.77
CA SER A 43 3.87 0.01 8.12
C SER A 43 4.46 1.38 8.47
N GLY A 44 4.17 1.86 9.68
CA GLY A 44 4.71 3.12 10.21
C GLY A 44 3.68 4.24 10.32
N TYR A 45 4.18 5.48 10.33
CA TYR A 45 3.40 6.69 10.57
C TYR A 45 3.18 7.47 9.29
N TRP A 46 1.98 8.05 9.18
CA TRP A 46 1.53 8.77 8.01
C TRP A 46 0.94 10.10 8.42
N SER A 47 1.16 11.14 7.62
CA SER A 47 0.57 12.46 7.86
C SER A 47 0.21 13.15 6.56
N GLY A 48 -0.76 14.05 6.63
CA GLY A 48 -1.20 14.81 5.48
C GLY A 48 -2.52 15.50 5.76
N GLY A 49 -3.42 15.51 4.77
CA GLY A 49 -4.70 16.16 4.91
C GLY A 49 -5.63 15.82 3.77
N GLY A 50 -6.76 16.52 3.74
CA GLY A 50 -7.80 16.24 2.77
C GLY A 50 -9.01 17.12 2.96
N THR A 51 -10.14 16.63 2.48
CA THR A 51 -11.43 17.31 2.55
C THR A 51 -12.47 16.35 3.08
N ILE A 52 -13.34 16.86 3.94
CA ILE A 52 -14.62 16.25 4.23
C ILE A 52 -15.72 17.00 3.49
N THR A 53 -16.62 16.26 2.85
CA THR A 53 -17.80 16.79 2.16
C THR A 53 -19.04 16.30 2.88
N MET A 54 -19.90 17.25 3.23
CA MET A 54 -21.18 17.02 3.91
C MET A 54 -22.28 16.74 2.88
N THR A 55 -23.38 16.14 3.32
CA THR A 55 -24.54 15.83 2.47
C THR A 55 -25.26 17.07 1.95
N ASN A 56 -25.14 18.22 2.64
CA ASN A 56 -25.64 19.52 2.18
C ASN A 56 -24.71 20.23 1.17
N GLY A 57 -23.61 19.59 0.76
CA GLY A 57 -22.62 20.13 -0.18
C GLY A 57 -21.51 20.98 0.45
N ALA A 58 -21.62 21.34 1.74
CA ALA A 58 -20.53 22.02 2.45
C ALA A 58 -19.28 21.14 2.48
N SER A 59 -18.10 21.75 2.43
CA SER A 59 -16.84 21.03 2.52
C SER A 59 -15.84 21.74 3.42
N GLU A 60 -15.04 20.97 4.15
CA GLU A 60 -14.05 21.50 5.07
C GLU A 60 -12.70 20.79 4.89
N ARG A 61 -11.60 21.55 5.00
CA ARG A 61 -10.25 20.98 4.96
C ARG A 61 -9.89 20.36 6.30
N ILE A 62 -9.35 19.15 6.26
CA ILE A 62 -8.93 18.37 7.42
C ILE A 62 -7.42 18.09 7.38
N ARG A 63 -6.79 18.03 8.55
CA ARG A 63 -5.42 17.53 8.74
C ARG A 63 -5.48 16.15 9.33
N CYS A 64 -4.68 15.23 8.82
CA CYS A 64 -4.77 13.82 9.16
C CYS A 64 -3.42 13.26 9.62
N LYS A 65 -3.46 12.41 10.62
CA LYS A 65 -2.33 11.58 11.08
C LYS A 65 -2.81 10.15 11.24
N GLY A 66 -2.04 9.20 10.73
CA GLY A 66 -2.34 7.78 10.82
C GLY A 66 -1.13 6.96 11.26
N SER A 67 -1.40 5.79 11.81
CA SER A 67 -0.39 4.78 12.15
C SER A 67 -0.88 3.41 11.70
N TYR A 68 0.02 2.61 11.14
CA TYR A 68 -0.23 1.22 10.77
C TYR A 68 0.77 0.32 11.48
N ALA A 69 0.27 -0.48 12.42
CA ALA A 69 1.01 -1.59 13.02
C ALA A 69 0.76 -2.84 12.18
N VAL A 70 1.71 -3.17 11.31
CA VAL A 70 1.64 -4.31 10.40
C VAL A 70 2.42 -5.46 11.00
N ASN A 71 1.86 -6.67 11.00
CA ASN A 71 2.57 -7.85 11.50
C ASN A 71 3.72 -8.26 10.57
N GLY A 72 4.61 -9.14 11.05
CA GLY A 72 5.80 -9.57 10.29
C GLY A 72 5.51 -10.26 8.96
N THR A 73 4.29 -10.80 8.76
CA THR A 73 3.89 -11.43 7.49
C THR A 73 3.24 -10.45 6.51
N GLY A 74 2.92 -9.22 6.93
CA GLY A 74 2.21 -8.25 6.10
C GLY A 74 0.75 -8.59 5.83
N LYS A 75 0.21 -9.60 6.52
CA LYS A 75 -1.16 -10.11 6.35
C LYS A 75 -2.13 -9.58 7.40
N ALA A 76 -1.65 -8.94 8.45
CA ALA A 76 -2.50 -8.31 9.46
C ALA A 76 -2.05 -6.88 9.74
N VAL A 77 -3.01 -5.98 9.89
CA VAL A 77 -2.76 -4.58 10.20
C VAL A 77 -3.74 -4.06 11.24
N GLN A 78 -3.22 -3.39 12.25
CA GLN A 78 -3.98 -2.50 13.11
C GLN A 78 -3.70 -1.06 12.72
N GLN A 79 -4.76 -0.30 12.47
CA GLN A 79 -4.67 1.07 11.99
C GLN A 79 -5.38 2.02 12.94
N ASN A 80 -4.79 3.21 13.14
CA ASN A 80 -5.44 4.35 13.77
C ASN A 80 -5.30 5.56 12.83
N LEU A 81 -6.35 6.37 12.68
CA LEU A 81 -6.38 7.56 11.83
C LEU A 81 -7.18 8.63 12.55
N ARG A 82 -6.56 9.78 12.73
CA ARG A 82 -7.22 10.96 13.26
C ARG A 82 -7.17 12.04 12.21
N CYS A 83 -8.33 12.55 11.83
CA CYS A 83 -8.47 13.73 11.00
C CYS A 83 -9.22 14.81 11.77
N ALA A 84 -8.77 16.06 11.68
CA ALA A 84 -9.40 17.17 12.36
C ALA A 84 -9.30 18.48 11.57
N SER A 85 -10.31 19.31 11.76
CA SER A 85 -10.43 20.70 11.31
C SER A 85 -10.94 21.57 12.48
N ALA A 86 -11.46 22.77 12.19
CA ALA A 86 -12.02 23.63 13.24
C ALA A 86 -13.39 23.12 13.70
N SER A 87 -14.25 22.73 12.76
CA SER A 87 -15.62 22.27 13.04
C SER A 87 -15.81 20.76 12.95
N TYR A 88 -14.79 20.00 12.55
CA TYR A 88 -14.95 18.57 12.31
C TYR A 88 -13.80 17.71 12.86
N ARG A 89 -14.15 16.50 13.31
CA ARG A 89 -13.20 15.48 13.74
C ARG A 89 -13.68 14.10 13.33
N LEU A 90 -12.72 13.24 12.99
CA LEU A 90 -12.87 11.84 12.66
C LEU A 90 -11.77 11.05 13.37
N GLU A 91 -12.14 10.02 14.13
CA GLU A 91 -11.18 9.15 14.82
C GLU A 91 -11.50 7.69 14.50
N ILE A 92 -10.76 7.14 13.54
CA ILE A 92 -10.95 5.80 13.01
C ILE A 92 -9.91 4.85 13.58
N SER A 93 -10.37 3.67 14.00
CA SER A 93 -9.52 2.51 14.23
C SER A 93 -9.99 1.31 13.42
N SER A 94 -9.07 0.46 12.99
CA SER A 94 -9.39 -0.80 12.34
C SER A 94 -8.39 -1.90 12.68
N ASN A 95 -8.86 -3.14 12.60
CA ASN A 95 -8.04 -4.34 12.68
C ASN A 95 -8.46 -5.26 11.52
N VAL A 96 -7.54 -5.50 10.59
CA VAL A 96 -7.83 -6.16 9.31
C VAL A 96 -6.80 -7.25 9.04
N THR A 97 -7.27 -8.41 8.61
CA THR A 97 -6.45 -9.51 8.12
C THR A 97 -6.68 -9.73 6.63
N SER A 98 -5.69 -10.33 5.97
CA SER A 98 -5.74 -10.72 4.57
C SER A 98 -5.35 -12.18 4.39
N GLU A 99 -6.19 -12.90 3.63
CA GLU A 99 -5.93 -14.26 3.20
C GLU A 99 -6.14 -14.35 1.68
N GLY A 100 -5.05 -14.62 0.93
CA GLY A 100 -5.09 -14.62 -0.54
C GLY A 100 -5.62 -13.32 -1.15
N GLY A 101 -5.36 -12.16 -0.52
CA GLY A 101 -5.88 -10.86 -0.94
C GLY A 101 -7.34 -10.60 -0.56
N VAL A 102 -8.08 -11.55 0.01
CA VAL A 102 -9.40 -11.31 0.60
C VAL A 102 -9.23 -10.69 1.97
N LEU A 103 -9.98 -9.63 2.26
CA LEU A 103 -9.90 -8.89 3.52
C LEU A 103 -11.08 -9.21 4.43
N SER A 104 -10.80 -9.36 5.72
CA SER A 104 -11.79 -9.45 6.79
C SER A 104 -11.30 -8.71 8.02
N GLY A 105 -12.21 -8.20 8.85
CA GLY A 105 -11.83 -7.47 10.05
C GLY A 105 -12.93 -6.60 10.62
N TYR A 106 -12.52 -5.59 11.37
CA TYR A 106 -13.41 -4.65 12.03
C TYR A 106 -12.93 -3.21 11.84
N TRP A 107 -13.89 -2.30 11.79
CA TRP A 107 -13.67 -0.87 11.64
C TRP A 107 -14.57 -0.12 12.62
N SER A 108 -14.05 0.96 13.19
CA SER A 108 -14.76 1.81 14.14
C SER A 108 -14.40 3.27 13.95
N GLU A 109 -15.37 4.16 14.12
CA GLU A 109 -15.21 5.60 14.16
C GLU A 109 -15.81 6.13 15.46
N ALA A 110 -14.96 6.71 16.30
CA ALA A 110 -15.32 7.00 17.69
C ALA A 110 -16.18 8.27 17.84
N THR A 111 -16.05 9.26 16.96
CA THR A 111 -16.73 10.56 17.14
C THR A 111 -18.24 10.50 16.90
N ARG A 112 -18.71 9.55 16.10
CA ARG A 112 -20.13 9.24 15.86
C ARG A 112 -20.57 7.92 16.47
N GLY A 113 -19.66 7.18 17.08
CA GLY A 113 -19.96 5.87 17.67
C GLY A 113 -20.44 4.85 16.63
N VAL A 114 -19.96 4.95 15.39
CA VAL A 114 -20.32 4.03 14.31
C VAL A 114 -19.23 3.00 14.10
N SER A 115 -19.62 1.75 13.87
CA SER A 115 -18.68 0.67 13.69
C SER A 115 -19.30 -0.49 12.90
N GLY A 116 -18.48 -1.41 12.43
CA GLY A 116 -18.95 -2.54 11.65
C GLY A 116 -17.86 -3.50 11.22
N ASN A 117 -18.31 -4.63 10.67
CA ASN A 117 -17.42 -5.62 10.07
C ASN A 117 -16.89 -5.07 8.75
N LEU A 118 -15.58 -5.21 8.54
CA LEU A 118 -14.89 -4.85 7.31
C LEU A 118 -14.68 -6.10 6.47
N SER A 119 -15.02 -6.01 5.18
CA SER A 119 -14.74 -7.04 4.18
C SER A 119 -14.27 -6.40 2.89
N GLY A 120 -13.44 -7.08 2.10
CA GLY A 120 -12.91 -6.45 0.89
C GLY A 120 -11.86 -7.27 0.16
N ARG A 121 -11.09 -6.58 -0.67
CA ARG A 121 -9.93 -7.14 -1.36
C ARG A 121 -8.76 -6.17 -1.36
N ALA A 122 -7.56 -6.72 -1.33
CA ALA A 122 -6.31 -6.03 -1.57
C ALA A 122 -5.60 -6.65 -2.78
N SER A 123 -5.07 -5.80 -3.65
CA SER A 123 -4.32 -6.20 -4.84
C SER A 123 -3.20 -5.20 -5.09
N GLY A 124 -1.95 -5.61 -4.86
CA GLY A 124 -0.77 -4.77 -5.03
C GLY A 124 -0.89 -3.47 -4.24
N THR A 125 -1.09 -2.36 -4.95
CA THR A 125 -1.16 -1.01 -4.38
C THR A 125 -2.56 -0.53 -4.01
N GLU A 126 -3.60 -1.30 -4.31
CA GLU A 126 -5.00 -0.93 -4.09
C GLU A 126 -5.68 -1.82 -3.04
N ILE A 127 -6.43 -1.19 -2.14
CA ILE A 127 -7.33 -1.85 -1.20
C ILE A 127 -8.73 -1.26 -1.40
N VAL A 128 -9.70 -2.14 -1.62
CA VAL A 128 -11.12 -1.80 -1.68
C VAL A 128 -11.85 -2.59 -0.62
N ALA A 129 -12.51 -1.92 0.31
CA ALA A 129 -13.24 -2.55 1.38
C ALA A 129 -14.62 -1.91 1.60
N ASN A 130 -15.51 -2.67 2.22
CA ASN A 130 -16.81 -2.22 2.68
C ASN A 130 -16.94 -2.51 4.17
N VAL A 131 -17.45 -1.54 4.90
CA VAL A 131 -17.84 -1.66 6.31
C VAL A 131 -19.35 -1.84 6.36
N MET A 132 -19.81 -2.79 7.17
CA MET A 132 -21.23 -3.02 7.42
C MET A 132 -21.49 -3.09 8.93
N GLY A 133 -22.27 -2.14 9.42
CA GLY A 133 -22.72 -2.01 10.80
C GLY A 133 -24.24 -1.86 10.89
N ALA A 134 -24.75 -1.64 12.10
CA ALA A 134 -26.18 -1.40 12.30
C ALA A 134 -26.59 -0.05 11.70
N GLY A 135 -27.36 -0.08 10.60
CA GLY A 135 -27.87 1.12 9.93
C GLY A 135 -26.80 1.98 9.22
N PHE A 136 -25.56 1.49 9.15
CA PHE A 136 -24.42 2.20 8.58
C PHE A 136 -23.64 1.26 7.65
N THR A 137 -23.35 1.73 6.45
CA THR A 137 -22.35 1.11 5.58
C THR A 137 -21.34 2.15 5.13
N ALA A 138 -20.14 1.74 4.75
CA ALA A 138 -19.17 2.64 4.15
C ALA A 138 -18.27 1.91 3.17
N ARG A 139 -18.03 2.52 2.01
CA ARG A 139 -16.99 2.08 1.09
C ARG A 139 -15.67 2.78 1.40
N LEU A 140 -14.60 2.00 1.42
CA LEU A 140 -13.23 2.44 1.59
C LEU A 140 -12.46 2.12 0.32
N ASP A 141 -11.80 3.11 -0.27
CA ASP A 141 -10.85 2.92 -1.36
C ASP A 141 -9.50 3.51 -0.93
N VAL A 142 -8.46 2.69 -0.86
CA VAL A 142 -7.10 3.10 -0.50
C VAL A 142 -6.18 2.78 -1.67
N ARG A 143 -5.35 3.74 -2.05
CA ARG A 143 -4.28 3.53 -3.04
C ARG A 143 -2.96 3.99 -2.47
N THR A 144 -1.92 3.22 -2.76
CA THR A 144 -0.56 3.49 -2.30
C THR A 144 0.39 3.62 -3.48
N HIS A 145 1.40 4.48 -3.36
CA HIS A 145 2.45 4.59 -4.36
C HIS A 145 3.73 5.05 -3.66
N GLY A 146 4.59 4.08 -3.33
CA GLY A 146 5.74 4.32 -2.45
C GLY A 146 5.27 4.91 -1.12
N ASP A 147 5.83 6.08 -0.76
CA ASP A 147 5.50 6.78 0.49
C ASP A 147 4.32 7.75 0.37
N LYS A 148 3.46 7.57 -0.64
CA LYS A 148 2.21 8.32 -0.81
C LYS A 148 1.02 7.39 -0.68
N GLN A 149 -0.05 7.89 -0.06
CA GLN A 149 -1.29 7.17 0.09
C GLN A 149 -2.46 8.10 -0.17
N SER A 150 -3.47 7.64 -0.89
CA SER A 150 -4.79 8.28 -0.96
C SER A 150 -5.83 7.35 -0.36
N VAL A 151 -6.75 7.93 0.41
CA VAL A 151 -7.87 7.20 1.02
C VAL A 151 -9.15 7.95 0.72
N THR A 152 -10.18 7.24 0.30
CA THR A 152 -11.54 7.75 0.18
C THR A 152 -12.48 6.92 1.02
N ILE A 153 -13.33 7.58 1.80
CA ILE A 153 -14.37 6.97 2.62
C ILE A 153 -15.69 7.53 2.15
N ARG A 154 -16.63 6.65 1.78
CA ARG A 154 -17.98 7.03 1.35
C ARG A 154 -19.01 6.30 2.22
N PRO A 155 -19.49 6.94 3.29
CA PRO A 155 -20.60 6.42 4.07
C PRO A 155 -21.88 6.29 3.23
N GLN A 156 -22.68 5.28 3.51
CA GLN A 156 -23.94 4.93 2.87
C GLN A 156 -24.95 4.48 3.95
N GLY A 157 -26.25 4.66 3.67
CA GLY A 157 -27.32 4.43 4.67
C GLY A 157 -27.35 5.44 5.83
N GLY A 158 -28.40 5.37 6.66
CA GLY A 158 -28.57 6.15 7.90
C GLY A 158 -28.76 7.68 7.75
N ASP A 159 -28.99 8.34 8.88
CA ASP A 159 -28.99 9.81 9.03
C ASP A 159 -27.55 10.34 9.14
N ARG A 160 -26.85 10.34 8.00
CA ARG A 160 -25.45 10.79 7.92
C ARG A 160 -25.34 12.23 7.45
N ASP A 161 -24.49 12.99 8.14
CA ASP A 161 -24.06 14.33 7.78
C ASP A 161 -22.91 14.32 6.76
N VAL A 162 -22.18 13.21 6.65
CA VAL A 162 -21.02 13.05 5.75
C VAL A 162 -21.38 12.36 4.44
N ALA A 163 -21.04 13.01 3.32
CA ALA A 163 -21.13 12.43 1.99
C ALA A 163 -19.84 11.69 1.59
N ALA A 164 -18.67 12.30 1.84
CA ALA A 164 -17.37 11.71 1.52
C ALA A 164 -16.24 12.29 2.37
N VAL A 165 -15.20 11.49 2.58
CA VAL A 165 -13.90 11.95 3.09
C VAL A 165 -12.85 11.55 2.06
N SER A 166 -12.02 12.49 1.63
CA SER A 166 -10.89 12.21 0.72
C SER A 166 -9.61 12.77 1.31
N ILE A 167 -8.61 11.92 1.53
CA ILE A 167 -7.35 12.29 2.17
C ILE A 167 -6.16 11.82 1.34
N ALA A 168 -5.10 12.61 1.40
CA ALA A 168 -3.78 12.27 0.87
C ALA A 168 -2.77 12.34 2.02
N LEU A 169 -2.05 11.25 2.20
CA LEU A 169 -1.07 11.05 3.25
C LEU A 169 0.31 10.76 2.64
N ARG A 170 1.34 11.10 3.41
CA ARG A 170 2.73 10.71 3.16
C ARG A 170 3.31 10.02 4.37
N LYS A 171 4.15 9.02 4.13
CA LYS A 171 4.90 8.36 5.19
C LYS A 171 5.93 9.34 5.76
N GLY A 172 6.07 9.33 7.09
CA GLY A 172 7.04 10.12 7.85
C GLY A 172 8.29 9.35 8.20
#